data_AF-A0A2N2YVV0-F1
#
_entry.id   AF-A0A2N2YVV0-F1
#
_cell.length_a   1.000
_cell.length_b   1.000
_cell.length_c   1.000
_cell.angle_alpha   90.00
_cell.angle_beta   90.00
_cell.angle_gamma   90.00
#
_symmetry.space_group_name_H-M   'P 1'
#
loop_
_entity.id
_entity.type
_entity.pdbx_description
1 polymer ?
#
loop_
_entity_poly.entity_id
_entity_poly.type
_entity_poly.pdbx_seq_one_letter_code
_entity_poly.pdbx_strand_id
1 'polypeptide(L)' 'MKTVGIVLLIIGLVGTIVFGIQAIQDTETFSFLGIDVGVSGANWTPLIISAVILVVGIVLMNLNKRTFAK' A
#
# COMPACT_ATOMS: atom_id res chain seq x y z
N MET A 1 -5.95 20.33 7.67
CA MET A 1 -4.72 19.53 7.87
C MET A 1 -4.98 18.21 8.63
N LYS A 2 -5.54 18.22 9.87
CA LYS A 2 -5.75 16.97 10.66
C LYS A 2 -6.68 15.96 9.97
N THR A 3 -7.84 16.43 9.49
CA THR A 3 -8.84 15.57 8.81
C THR A 3 -8.26 14.92 7.54
N VAL A 4 -7.52 15.69 6.73
CA VAL A 4 -6.90 15.18 5.50
C VAL A 4 -5.86 14.09 5.81
N GLY A 5 -5.02 14.29 6.83
CA GLY A 5 -4.05 13.28 7.25
C GLY A 5 -4.71 11.99 7.76
N ILE A 6 -5.80 12.12 8.53
CA ILE A 6 -6.57 10.98 9.03
C ILE A 6 -7.23 10.21 7.89
N VAL A 7 -7.85 10.91 6.94
CA VAL A 7 -8.50 10.31 5.77
C VAL A 7 -7.48 9.57 4.90
N LEU A 8 -6.31 10.18 4.65
CA LEU A 8 -5.21 9.53 3.91
C LEU A 8 -4.69 8.29 4.64
N LEU A 9 -4.60 8.33 5.97
CA LEU A 9 -4.19 7.19 6.79
C LEU A 9 -5.17 6.02 6.65
N ILE A 10 -6.47 6.28 6.76
CA ILE A 10 -7.51 5.25 6.65
C ILE A 10 -7.51 4.64 5.25
N ILE A 11 -7.50 5.47 4.20
CA ILE A 11 -7.52 4.99 2.81
C ILE A 11 -6.24 4.21 2.48
N GLY A 12 -5.07 4.70 2.89
CA GLY A 12 -3.80 4.01 2.68
C GLY A 12 -3.73 2.67 3.42
N LEU A 13 -4.26 2.60 4.64
CA LEU A 13 -4.28 1.37 5.43
C LEU A 13 -5.20 0.32 4.79
N VAL A 14 -6.42 0.73 4.44
CA VAL A 14 -7.40 -0.15 3.80
C VAL A 14 -6.88 -0.63 2.44
N GLY A 15 -6.34 0.28 1.62
CA GLY A 15 -5.76 -0.07 0.31
C GLY A 15 -4.60 -1.07 0.45
N THR A 16 -3.70 -0.85 1.40
CA THR A 16 -2.55 -1.75 1.62
C THR A 16 -3.00 -3.15 2.01
N ILE A 17 -4.03 -3.27 2.85
CA ILE A 17 -4.58 -4.57 3.26
C ILE A 17 -5.26 -5.27 2.07
N VAL A 18 -6.15 -4.57 1.36
CA VAL A 18 -6.93 -5.16 0.26
C VAL A 18 -6.03 -5.57 -0.90
N PHE A 19 -5.20 -4.66 -1.39
CA PHE A 19 -4.30 -4.95 -2.51
C PHE A 19 -3.14 -5.87 -2.10
N GLY A 20 -2.78 -5.90 -0.81
CA GLY A 20 -1.79 -6.83 -0.29
C GLY A 20 -2.28 -8.27 -0.37
N ILE A 21 -3.53 -8.51 0.03
CA ILE A 21 -4.18 -9.82 -0.09
C ILE A 21 -4.31 -10.22 -1.56
N GLN A 22 -4.80 -9.32 -2.43
CA GLN A 22 -4.91 -9.58 -3.86
C GLN A 22 -3.56 -9.92 -4.50
N ALA A 23 -2.51 -9.15 -4.19
CA ALA A 23 -1.19 -9.40 -4.76
C ALA A 23 -0.58 -10.75 -4.35
N ILE A 24 -0.89 -11.24 -3.15
CA ILE A 24 -0.46 -12.57 -2.70
C ILE A 24 -1.27 -13.67 -3.40
N GLN A 25 -2.56 -13.45 -3.60
CA GLN A 25 -3.47 -14.42 -4.23
C GLN A 25 -3.25 -14.55 -5.75
N ASP A 26 -2.89 -13.46 -6.43
CA ASP A 26 -2.67 -13.42 -7.89
C ASP A 26 -1.27 -13.92 -8.31
N THR A 27 -0.61 -14.70 -7.46
CA THR A 27 0.69 -15.31 -7.80
C THR A 27 0.43 -16.51 -8.71
N GLU A 28 0.29 -16.28 -10.02
CA GLU A 28 0.23 -17.33 -11.03
C GLU A 28 1.63 -17.94 -11.23
N THR A 29 1.78 -19.23 -10.92
CA THR A 29 2.99 -20.01 -11.22
C THR A 29 2.85 -20.62 -12.62
N PHE A 30 3.73 -20.24 -13.55
CA PHE A 30 3.79 -20.86 -14.87
C PHE A 30 4.91 -21.89 -14.92
N SER A 31 4.59 -23.11 -15.33
CA SER A 31 5.60 -24.16 -15.54
C SER A 31 6.08 -24.12 -16.99
N PHE A 32 7.35 -23.80 -17.20
CA PHE A 32 7.98 -23.79 -18.53
C PHE A 32 9.14 -24.78 -18.54
N LEU A 33 9.08 -25.78 -19.43
CA LEU A 33 10.07 -26.87 -19.53
C LEU A 33 10.28 -27.67 -18.23
N GLY A 34 9.28 -27.74 -17.35
CA GLY A 34 9.38 -28.42 -16.04
C GLY A 34 10.10 -27.60 -14.96
N ILE A 35 10.42 -26.33 -15.26
CA ILE A 35 10.87 -25.35 -14.27
C ILE A 35 9.65 -24.48 -13.92
N ASP A 36 9.28 -24.47 -12.65
CA ASP A 36 8.25 -23.59 -12.14
C ASP A 36 8.82 -22.17 -12.01
N VAL A 37 8.54 -21.33 -13.00
CA VAL A 37 8.92 -19.93 -12.99
C VAL A 37 7.73 -19.15 -12.47
N GLY A 38 7.80 -18.80 -11.18
CA GLY A 38 6.88 -17.83 -10.59
C GLY A 38 7.16 -16.44 -11.15
N VAL A 39 6.60 -16.13 -12.31
CA VAL A 39 6.47 -14.75 -12.75
C VAL A 39 5.28 -14.20 -11.96
N SER A 40 5.52 -13.23 -11.08
CA SER A 40 4.43 -12.61 -10.36
C SER A 40 3.55 -11.85 -11.36
N GLY A 41 2.49 -12.52 -11.84
CA GLY A 41 1.44 -11.92 -12.66
C GLY A 41 0.59 -10.90 -11.88
N ALA A 42 0.71 -10.91 -10.55
CA ALA A 42 0.08 -9.95 -9.66
C ALA A 42 0.48 -8.51 -10.01
N ASN A 43 -0.53 -7.67 -10.24
CA ASN A 43 -0.30 -6.24 -10.41
C ASN A 43 0.00 -5.62 -9.04
N TRP A 44 1.29 -5.40 -8.74
CA TRP A 44 1.74 -4.79 -7.49
C TRP A 44 1.52 -3.27 -7.42
N THR A 45 1.23 -2.62 -8.54
CA THR A 45 1.10 -1.16 -8.62
C THR A 45 0.07 -0.59 -7.63
N PRO A 46 -1.15 -1.15 -7.48
CA PRO A 46 -2.15 -0.66 -6.52
C PRO A 46 -1.69 -0.79 -5.06
N LEU A 47 -0.95 -1.85 -4.72
CA LEU A 47 -0.39 -2.04 -3.38
C LEU A 47 0.67 -0.97 -3.07
N ILE A 48 1.61 -0.75 -4.01
CA ILE A 48 2.68 0.23 -3.86
C ILE A 48 2.10 1.64 -3.69
N ILE A 49 1.10 2.01 -4.50
CA ILE A 49 0.43 3.31 -4.40
C ILE A 49 -0.23 3.47 -3.02
N SER A 50 -0.92 2.43 -2.54
CA SER A 50 -1.59 2.47 -1.23
C SER A 50 -0.59 2.63 -0.08
N ALA A 51 0.56 1.96 -0.15
CA ALA A 51 1.64 2.11 0.82
C ALA A 51 2.22 3.54 0.82
N VAL A 52 2.40 4.15 -0.35
CA VAL A 52 2.86 5.55 -0.47
C VAL A 52 1.83 6.51 0.14
N ILE A 53 0.54 6.31 -0.15
CA ILE A 53 -0.54 7.13 0.43
C ILE A 53 -0.55 7.03 1.96
N LEU A 54 -0.36 5.82 2.50
CA LEU A 54 -0.26 5.60 3.95
C LEU A 54 0.94 6.35 4.55
N VAL A 55 2.11 6.28 3.92
CA VAL A 55 3.31 7.01 4.36
C VAL A 55 3.07 8.52 4.34
N VAL A 56 2.48 9.06 3.27
CA VAL A 56 2.14 10.50 3.17
C VAL A 56 1.14 10.91 4.27
N GLY A 57 0.12 10.09 4.54
CA GLY A 57 -0.82 10.32 5.64
C GLY A 57 -0.13 10.39 7.00
N ILE A 58 0.79 9.47 7.28
CA ILE A 58 1.59 9.45 8.52
C ILE A 58 2.46 10.70 8.63
N VAL A 59 3.17 11.07 7.56
CA VAL A 59 4.05 12.24 7.54
C VAL A 59 3.25 13.53 7.80
N LEU A 60 2.12 13.71 7.11
CA LEU A 60 1.27 14.89 7.31
C LEU A 60 0.70 14.95 8.73
N MET A 61 0.32 13.83 9.32
CA MET A 61 -0.18 13.78 10.70
C MET A 61 0.90 14.15 11.72
N ASN A 62 2.14 13.70 11.49
CA ASN A 62 3.29 14.02 12.35
C ASN A 62 3.75 15.48 12.22
N LEU A 63 3.76 16.04 11.02
CA LEU A 63 4.07 17.47 10.79
C LEU A 63 3.04 18.35 11.48
N ASN A 64 1.76 17.98 11.39
CA ASN A 64 0.69 18.78 11.98
C ASN A 64 0.68 18.72 13.51
N LYS A 65 1.16 17.63 14.14
CA LYS A 65 1.38 17.60 15.61
C LYS A 65 2.39 18.65 16.07
N ARG A 66 3.42 18.96 15.27
CA ARG A 66 4.46 19.93 15.64
C ARG A 66 4.01 21.39 15.52
N THR A 67 3.07 21.70 14.63
CA THR A 67 2.54 23.07 14.46
C THR A 67 1.62 23.52 15.60
N PHE A 68 0.89 22.60 16.25
CA PHE A 68 0.00 22.92 17.38
C PHE A 68 0.67 22.78 18.76
N ALA A 69 1.90 22.26 18.82
CA ALA A 69 2.69 22.11 20.05
C ALA A 69 3.67 23.28 20.27
N LYS A 70 3.52 24.36 19.51
CA LYS A 70 4.28 25.61 19.59
C LYS A 70 3.29 26.75 19.78
#